data_AF-A0A6N1CAI8-F1
#
_entry.id   AF-A0A6N1CAI8-F1
#
_cell.length_a   1.000
_cell.length_b   1.000
_cell.length_c   1.000
_cell.angle_alpha   90.00
_cell.angle_beta   90.00
_cell.angle_gamma   90.00
#
_symmetry.space_group_name_H-M   'P 1'
#
loop_
_entity.id
_entity.type
_entity.pdbx_description
1 polymer ?
#
loop_
_entity_poly.entity_id
_entity_poly.type
_entity_poly.pdbx_seq_one_letter_code
_entity_poly.pdbx_strand_id
1 'polypeptide(L)'
;MAVVFFLPWVAAAEELRIADICLMPYERGRLPGELLGIPQAAFDGVLGNYGDRELGSQPSHPVHQAALVIWNDDTPGMEVSDVQIQQRLVQSSYLAFSALAGRSLCSAFEYYNADTLQVVAQRFDIASPAQSCMTTRRRDGGTQNMLAGSGGLKFIRPYHVDNRAGISIDTPLLEALLKLPDGELKERIDEAIVSFLRANTDAPSMDERSELILMRVAIDTLLNVPHDKAAFRRAINEHFDELPNQPIWHKGSLDEAWWREHWDKNVNRPLDAWVHDFCAARNAAAHGPANGEKGSIWPRHNHLIFSAWLLPLIVKKLLVQAGLYEFSAEDKVARAGFEVFLAHDLLAATDDHENKVWWQVAESALFLPLFAERLRQACE
;
A
#
# COMPACT_ATOMS: atom_id res chain seq x y z
N MET A 1 -12.69 25.38 -14.64
CA MET A 1 -13.35 24.51 -13.61
C MET A 1 -12.26 24.06 -12.67
N ALA A 2 -12.46 24.27 -11.36
CA ALA A 2 -11.49 23.90 -10.34
C ALA A 2 -11.42 22.37 -10.18
N VAL A 3 -10.25 21.86 -9.77
CA VAL A 3 -10.06 20.46 -9.40
C VAL A 3 -9.46 20.41 -8.01
N VAL A 4 -10.12 19.71 -7.09
CA VAL A 4 -9.55 19.43 -5.76
C VAL A 4 -9.09 17.97 -5.70
N PHE A 5 -7.91 17.75 -5.12
CA PHE A 5 -7.38 16.43 -4.80
C PHE A 5 -7.47 16.22 -3.30
N PHE A 6 -7.99 15.07 -2.86
CA PHE A 6 -8.17 14.80 -1.43
C PHE A 6 -8.24 13.31 -1.13
N LEU A 7 -7.88 12.97 0.10
CA LEU A 7 -8.08 11.67 0.73
C LEU A 7 -9.34 11.78 1.60
N PRO A 8 -10.50 11.27 1.16
CA PRO A 8 -11.76 11.46 1.88
C PRO A 8 -11.82 10.75 3.23
N TRP A 9 -11.03 9.69 3.41
CA TRP A 9 -11.12 8.80 4.57
C TRP A 9 -9.95 8.94 5.55
N VAL A 10 -9.00 9.83 5.24
CA VAL A 10 -7.79 10.08 6.02
C VAL A 10 -7.88 11.48 6.61
N ALA A 11 -7.67 11.61 7.92
CA ALA A 11 -7.50 12.90 8.55
C ALA A 11 -5.99 13.21 8.68
N ALA A 12 -5.59 14.42 8.26
CA ALA A 12 -4.28 14.97 8.61
C ALA A 12 -4.43 15.78 9.90
N ALA A 13 -3.61 15.50 10.92
CA ALA A 13 -3.63 16.26 12.18
C ALA A 13 -3.01 17.66 11.98
N GLU A 14 -1.98 17.74 11.15
CA GLU A 14 -1.25 18.95 10.82
C GLU A 14 -0.88 18.95 9.34
N GLU A 15 -0.38 20.09 8.87
CA GLU A 15 0.14 20.21 7.52
C GLU A 15 1.43 19.40 7.38
N LEU A 16 1.44 18.46 6.44
CA LEU A 16 2.59 17.61 6.15
C LEU A 16 3.12 17.90 4.74
N ARG A 17 4.31 18.49 4.67
CA ARG A 17 5.01 18.80 3.41
C ARG A 17 6.09 17.76 3.13
N ILE A 18 6.01 17.11 1.97
CA ILE A 18 6.98 16.12 1.49
C ILE A 18 7.32 16.44 0.03
N ALA A 19 8.55 16.91 -0.20
CA ALA A 19 8.98 17.43 -1.50
C ALA A 19 7.95 18.43 -2.08
N ASP A 20 7.32 18.07 -3.20
CA ASP A 20 6.34 18.91 -3.88
C ASP A 20 4.89 18.67 -3.47
N ILE A 21 4.63 17.69 -2.60
CA ILE A 21 3.29 17.37 -2.11
C ILE A 21 3.10 17.96 -0.71
N CYS A 22 1.95 18.59 -0.50
CA CYS A 22 1.47 19.05 0.79
C CYS A 22 0.13 18.39 1.11
N LEU A 23 0.09 17.66 2.23
CA LEU A 23 -1.16 17.19 2.83
C LEU A 23 -1.67 18.25 3.80
N MET A 24 -2.78 18.89 3.43
CA MET A 24 -3.41 19.94 4.21
C MET A 24 -4.59 19.36 5.01
N PRO A 25 -4.73 19.70 6.29
CA PRO A 25 -5.89 19.29 7.07
C PRO A 25 -7.17 19.95 6.52
N TYR A 26 -8.21 19.15 6.35
CA TYR A 26 -9.58 19.62 6.15
C TYR A 26 -10.40 19.34 7.40
N GLU A 27 -11.11 20.35 7.89
CA GLU A 27 -12.09 20.25 8.96
C GLU A 27 -13.31 21.06 8.54
N ARG A 28 -14.45 20.39 8.42
CA ARG A 28 -15.67 20.99 7.87
C ARG A 28 -16.04 22.28 8.61
N GLY A 29 -16.24 23.36 7.86
CA GLY A 29 -16.57 24.69 8.38
C GLY A 29 -15.42 25.44 9.05
N ARG A 30 -14.21 24.88 9.11
CA ARG A 30 -13.08 25.48 9.85
C ARG A 30 -11.76 25.51 9.07
N LEU A 31 -11.30 24.37 8.54
CA LEU A 31 -10.01 24.23 7.85
C LEU A 31 -10.23 23.71 6.41
N PRO A 32 -9.43 24.15 5.42
CA PRO A 32 -8.27 25.04 5.53
C PRO A 32 -8.60 26.54 5.63
N GLY A 33 -9.89 26.94 5.59
CA GLY A 33 -10.31 28.34 5.49
C GLY A 33 -10.36 28.78 4.03
N GLU A 34 -9.45 29.64 3.60
CA GLU A 34 -9.27 29.97 2.18
C GLU A 34 -7.95 29.38 1.70
N LEU A 35 -7.99 28.65 0.59
CA LEU A 35 -6.81 28.01 0.02
C LEU A 35 -6.80 28.23 -1.49
N LEU A 36 -5.72 28.81 -2.01
CA LEU A 36 -5.56 29.10 -3.45
C LEU A 36 -6.76 29.86 -4.05
N GLY A 37 -7.34 30.80 -3.29
CA GLY A 37 -8.52 31.57 -3.72
C GLY A 37 -9.85 30.80 -3.72
N ILE A 38 -9.87 29.58 -3.17
CA ILE A 38 -11.08 28.77 -2.99
C ILE A 38 -11.53 28.90 -1.52
N PRO A 39 -12.79 29.34 -1.27
CA PRO A 39 -13.29 29.52 0.09
C PRO A 39 -13.70 28.19 0.75
N GLN A 40 -13.72 28.15 2.08
CA GLN A 40 -14.09 26.97 2.87
C GLN A 40 -15.42 26.34 2.44
N ALA A 41 -16.42 27.17 2.18
CA ALA A 41 -17.75 26.72 1.76
C ALA A 41 -17.73 25.88 0.47
N ALA A 42 -16.75 26.12 -0.41
CA ALA A 42 -16.57 25.33 -1.61
C ALA A 42 -16.00 23.93 -1.29
N PHE A 43 -14.99 23.85 -0.43
CA PHE A 43 -14.50 22.56 0.05
C PHE A 43 -15.59 21.78 0.81
N ASP A 44 -16.35 22.45 1.68
CA ASP A 44 -17.47 21.84 2.41
C ASP A 44 -18.57 21.30 1.50
N GLY A 45 -18.82 21.97 0.37
CA GLY A 45 -19.74 21.51 -0.66
C GLY A 45 -19.24 20.26 -1.38
N VAL A 46 -17.95 20.23 -1.74
CA VAL A 46 -17.36 19.07 -2.43
C VAL A 46 -17.28 17.86 -1.51
N LEU A 47 -16.59 18.00 -0.37
CA LEU A 47 -16.40 16.92 0.60
C LEU A 47 -17.73 16.55 1.29
N GLY A 48 -18.73 17.43 1.25
CA GLY A 48 -20.08 17.14 1.68
C GLY A 48 -20.80 16.03 0.93
N ASN A 49 -20.28 15.58 -0.22
CA ASN A 49 -20.78 14.42 -0.95
C ASN A 49 -20.21 13.09 -0.43
N TYR A 50 -19.21 13.13 0.44
CA TYR A 50 -18.52 11.98 1.04
C TYR A 50 -18.99 11.81 2.47
N GLY A 51 -19.33 10.59 2.85
CA GLY A 51 -19.98 10.31 4.13
C GLY A 51 -19.35 9.15 4.88
N ASP A 52 -19.26 9.34 6.19
CA ASP A 52 -18.84 8.29 7.11
C ASP A 52 -20.00 7.35 7.44
N ARG A 53 -19.62 6.08 7.65
CA ARG A 53 -20.53 5.06 8.14
C ARG A 53 -20.81 5.32 9.62
N GLU A 54 -22.07 5.46 9.97
CA GLU A 54 -22.52 5.44 11.36
C GLU A 54 -22.71 3.99 11.85
N LEU A 55 -22.52 3.77 13.16
CA LEU A 55 -22.80 2.47 13.78
C LEU A 55 -24.29 2.38 14.15
N GLY A 56 -24.97 1.35 13.66
CA GLY A 56 -26.37 1.07 14.01
C GLY A 56 -27.38 1.72 13.05
N SER A 57 -28.44 2.34 13.59
CA SER A 57 -29.59 2.85 12.82
C SER A 57 -29.47 4.32 12.40
N GLN A 58 -28.35 4.98 12.70
CA GLN A 58 -28.19 6.40 12.40
C GLN A 58 -27.88 6.63 10.92
N PRO A 59 -28.41 7.70 10.31
CA PRO A 59 -28.11 8.04 8.93
C PRO A 59 -26.64 8.45 8.81
N SER A 60 -25.98 8.05 7.73
CA SER A 60 -24.61 8.50 7.45
C SER A 60 -24.54 10.02 7.41
N HIS A 61 -23.47 10.57 7.97
CA HIS A 61 -23.18 12.01 7.96
C HIS A 61 -21.99 12.34 7.07
N PRO A 62 -21.92 13.57 6.52
CA PRO A 62 -20.75 14.01 5.77
C PRO A 62 -19.47 13.88 6.57
N VAL A 63 -18.36 13.59 5.89
CA VAL A 63 -17.03 13.55 6.51
C VAL A 63 -16.75 14.87 7.22
N HIS A 64 -16.33 14.78 8.47
CA HIS A 64 -15.96 15.95 9.25
C HIS A 64 -14.50 16.36 9.02
N GLN A 65 -13.64 15.36 8.80
CA GLN A 65 -12.22 15.52 8.57
C GLN A 65 -11.77 14.76 7.32
N ALA A 66 -10.79 15.32 6.63
CA ALA A 66 -10.14 14.73 5.47
C ALA A 66 -8.73 15.33 5.32
N ALA A 67 -7.98 14.89 4.31
CA ALA A 67 -6.73 15.53 3.91
C ALA A 67 -6.84 16.00 2.47
N LEU A 68 -6.59 17.29 2.22
CA LEU A 68 -6.43 17.81 0.87
C LEU A 68 -5.00 17.55 0.41
N VAL A 69 -4.82 17.26 -0.88
CA VAL A 69 -3.50 17.07 -1.49
C VAL A 69 -3.25 18.26 -2.40
N ILE A 70 -2.19 19.01 -2.13
CA ILE A 70 -1.79 20.21 -2.86
C ILE A 70 -0.37 20.04 -3.35
N TRP A 71 -0.06 20.60 -4.53
CA TRP A 71 1.29 20.65 -5.05
C TRP A 71 1.89 22.05 -4.95
N ASN A 72 3.21 22.16 -4.79
CA ASN A 72 3.89 23.47 -4.69
C ASN A 72 3.64 24.38 -5.92
N ASP A 73 3.38 23.78 -7.08
CA ASP A 73 3.12 24.48 -8.34
C ASP A 73 1.62 24.76 -8.58
N ASP A 74 0.74 24.46 -7.62
CA ASP A 74 -0.67 24.74 -7.73
C ASP A 74 -0.97 26.24 -7.83
N THR A 75 -1.81 26.60 -8.81
CA THR A 75 -2.19 27.98 -9.08
C THR A 75 -3.52 28.33 -8.41
N PRO A 76 -3.76 29.63 -8.14
CA PRO A 76 -5.06 30.09 -7.66
C PRO A 76 -6.22 29.59 -8.54
N GLY A 77 -7.29 29.13 -7.91
CA GLY A 77 -8.45 28.53 -8.56
C GLY A 77 -8.31 27.04 -8.90
N MET A 78 -7.13 26.44 -8.71
CA MET A 78 -6.84 25.02 -8.96
C MET A 78 -7.33 24.55 -10.34
N GLU A 79 -7.03 25.34 -11.38
CA GLU A 79 -7.37 24.98 -12.75
C GLU A 79 -6.30 24.06 -13.33
N VAL A 80 -6.64 22.77 -13.41
CA VAL A 80 -5.71 21.69 -13.77
C VAL A 80 -6.16 21.02 -15.08
N SER A 81 -5.22 20.89 -16.02
CA SER A 81 -5.44 20.15 -17.28
C SER A 81 -5.59 18.64 -17.03
N ASP A 82 -6.20 17.90 -17.96
CA ASP A 82 -6.35 16.44 -17.79
C ASP A 82 -5.00 15.72 -17.69
N VAL A 83 -3.97 16.19 -18.40
CA VAL A 83 -2.61 15.64 -18.33
C VAL A 83 -2.04 15.81 -16.92
N GLN A 84 -2.16 17.01 -16.34
CA GLN A 84 -1.72 17.27 -14.97
C GLN A 84 -2.52 16.47 -13.94
N ILE A 85 -3.82 16.25 -14.15
CA ILE A 85 -4.62 15.37 -13.28
C ILE A 85 -4.04 13.96 -13.27
N GLN A 86 -3.73 13.39 -14.44
CA GLN A 86 -3.14 12.05 -14.50
C GLN A 86 -1.77 12.00 -13.81
N GLN A 87 -0.91 13.00 -14.04
CA GLN A 87 0.39 13.09 -13.38
C GLN A 87 0.26 13.14 -11.85
N ARG A 88 -0.67 13.94 -11.33
CA ARG A 88 -0.94 14.06 -9.89
C ARG A 88 -1.52 12.80 -9.28
N LEU A 89 -2.35 12.06 -10.01
CA LEU A 89 -2.86 10.75 -9.58
C LEU A 89 -1.75 9.69 -9.54
N VAL A 90 -0.78 9.73 -10.46
CA VAL A 90 0.42 8.88 -10.38
C VAL A 90 1.24 9.23 -9.14
N GLN A 91 1.52 10.51 -8.90
CA GLN A 91 2.24 10.95 -7.69
C GLN A 91 1.48 10.60 -6.39
N SER A 92 0.15 10.69 -6.41
CA SER A 92 -0.71 10.24 -5.31
C SER A 92 -0.62 8.73 -5.06
N SER A 93 -0.34 7.95 -6.11
CA SER A 93 -0.08 6.51 -5.96
C SER A 93 1.24 6.24 -5.24
N TYR A 94 2.25 7.12 -5.40
CA TYR A 94 3.47 7.05 -4.58
C TYR A 94 3.20 7.37 -3.13
N LEU A 95 2.36 8.37 -2.86
CA LEU A 95 1.94 8.68 -1.49
C LEU A 95 1.25 7.48 -0.83
N ALA A 96 0.29 6.87 -1.53
CA ALA A 96 -0.38 5.68 -1.03
C ALA A 96 0.60 4.51 -0.83
N PHE A 97 1.51 4.28 -1.78
CA PHE A 97 2.52 3.23 -1.69
C PHE A 97 3.46 3.43 -0.49
N SER A 98 3.99 4.64 -0.32
CA SER A 98 4.87 4.99 0.80
C SER A 98 4.17 4.90 2.15
N ALA A 99 2.87 5.21 2.20
CA ALA A 99 2.08 4.99 3.42
C ALA A 99 1.90 3.50 3.72
N LEU A 100 1.60 2.68 2.71
CA LEU A 100 1.45 1.22 2.90
C LEU A 100 2.78 0.51 3.18
N ALA A 101 3.90 1.06 2.71
CA ALA A 101 5.23 0.55 3.02
C ALA A 101 5.57 0.65 4.51
N GLY A 102 5.05 1.66 5.20
CA GLY A 102 5.25 1.88 6.63
C GLY A 102 4.09 1.40 7.53
N ARG A 103 3.07 0.74 6.96
CA ARG A 103 1.89 0.35 7.74
C ARG A 103 2.20 -0.79 8.71
N SER A 104 1.49 -0.82 9.83
CA SER A 104 1.51 -1.97 10.73
C SER A 104 0.61 -3.08 10.21
N LEU A 105 1.18 -4.25 9.97
CA LEU A 105 0.45 -5.46 9.58
C LEU A 105 0.03 -6.25 10.83
N CYS A 106 -1.09 -6.97 10.73
CA CYS A 106 -1.62 -7.79 11.82
C CYS A 106 -1.79 -7.03 13.16
N SER A 107 -2.16 -5.75 13.10
CA SER A 107 -2.48 -4.91 14.25
C SER A 107 -4.00 -4.77 14.40
N ALA A 108 -4.47 -4.71 15.65
CA ALA A 108 -5.87 -4.42 15.96
C ALA A 108 -6.23 -2.93 15.82
N PHE A 109 -5.23 -2.07 15.69
CA PHE A 109 -5.37 -0.61 15.63
C PHE A 109 -4.58 -0.04 14.45
N GLU A 110 -5.07 1.07 13.90
CA GLU A 110 -4.36 1.87 12.89
C GLU A 110 -3.99 1.11 11.61
N TYR A 111 -4.72 0.04 11.31
CA TYR A 111 -4.59 -0.66 10.03
C TYR A 111 -5.25 0.17 8.93
N TYR A 112 -4.58 0.26 7.79
CA TYR A 112 -5.12 0.89 6.59
C TYR A 112 -4.65 0.18 5.31
N ASN A 113 -5.46 0.33 4.28
CA ASN A 113 -5.30 -0.30 2.98
C ASN A 113 -5.32 0.74 1.85
N ALA A 114 -5.12 0.29 0.61
CA ALA A 114 -5.02 1.18 -0.54
C ALA A 114 -6.30 2.01 -0.76
N ASP A 115 -7.48 1.45 -0.48
CA ASP A 115 -8.75 2.18 -0.60
C ASP A 115 -8.91 3.25 0.49
N THR A 116 -8.26 3.08 1.65
CA THR A 116 -8.14 4.15 2.66
C THR A 116 -7.37 5.34 2.10
N LEU A 117 -6.31 5.06 1.32
CA LEU A 117 -5.37 6.04 0.77
C LEU A 117 -5.74 6.48 -0.66
N GLN A 118 -6.96 6.20 -1.12
CA GLN A 118 -7.38 6.56 -2.46
C GLN A 118 -7.57 8.07 -2.60
N VAL A 119 -6.67 8.72 -3.34
CA VAL A 119 -6.84 10.14 -3.69
C VAL A 119 -7.91 10.29 -4.76
N VAL A 120 -8.85 11.19 -4.49
CA VAL A 120 -9.90 11.58 -5.42
C VAL A 120 -9.53 12.90 -6.07
N ALA A 121 -9.57 12.95 -7.40
CA ALA A 121 -9.53 14.20 -8.17
C ALA A 121 -10.97 14.60 -8.58
N GLN A 122 -11.53 15.62 -7.94
CA GLN A 122 -12.90 16.05 -8.17
C GLN A 122 -12.94 17.41 -8.89
N ARG A 123 -13.43 17.41 -10.14
CA ARG A 123 -13.79 18.65 -10.84
C ARG A 123 -15.07 19.24 -10.22
N PHE A 124 -15.06 20.54 -9.92
CA PHE A 124 -16.22 21.24 -9.38
C PHE A 124 -16.31 22.70 -9.87
N ASP A 125 -17.48 23.31 -9.70
CA ASP A 125 -17.71 24.73 -9.89
C ASP A 125 -17.77 25.43 -8.52
N ILE A 126 -16.97 26.47 -8.33
CA ILE A 126 -16.93 27.25 -7.08
C ILE A 126 -18.30 27.89 -6.80
N ALA A 127 -19.07 28.24 -7.84
CA ALA A 127 -20.42 28.78 -7.70
C ALA A 127 -21.47 27.71 -7.33
N SER A 128 -21.15 26.42 -7.50
CA SER A 128 -22.05 25.30 -7.21
C SER A 128 -21.27 24.05 -6.72
N PRO A 129 -20.56 24.16 -5.58
CA PRO A 129 -19.54 23.18 -5.18
C PRO A 129 -20.13 21.82 -4.76
N ALA A 130 -21.43 21.76 -4.43
CA ALA A 130 -22.14 20.52 -4.13
C ALA A 130 -22.41 19.66 -5.38
N GLN A 131 -22.24 20.22 -6.59
CA GLN A 131 -22.36 19.46 -7.83
C GLN A 131 -21.05 18.70 -8.09
N SER A 132 -21.17 17.40 -8.28
CA SER A 132 -20.00 16.53 -8.52
C SER A 132 -19.96 16.18 -9.99
N CYS A 133 -18.84 16.46 -10.64
CA CYS A 133 -18.60 15.99 -11.99
C CYS A 133 -17.94 14.59 -11.93
N MET A 134 -18.63 13.57 -12.42
CA MET A 134 -18.16 12.19 -12.39
C MET A 134 -17.82 11.71 -13.79
N THR A 135 -16.61 11.17 -13.95
CA THR A 135 -16.24 10.42 -15.15
C THR A 135 -16.46 8.95 -14.90
N THR A 136 -17.29 8.32 -15.71
CA THR A 136 -17.50 6.87 -15.71
C THR A 136 -16.83 6.28 -16.94
N ARG A 137 -15.97 5.28 -16.74
CA ARG A 137 -15.32 4.54 -17.82
C ARG A 137 -16.11 3.27 -18.12
N ARG A 138 -16.38 3.03 -19.40
CA ARG A 138 -16.88 1.77 -19.97
C ARG A 138 -15.87 1.26 -21.00
N ARG A 139 -16.06 0.02 -21.49
CA ARG A 139 -15.15 -0.55 -22.52
C ARG A 139 -15.29 0.15 -23.87
N ASP A 140 -16.43 0.77 -24.14
CA ASP A 140 -16.80 1.53 -25.34
C ASP A 140 -16.50 3.03 -25.24
N GLY A 141 -15.87 3.48 -24.15
CA GLY A 141 -15.50 4.87 -23.95
C GLY A 141 -15.82 5.36 -22.54
N GLY A 142 -15.80 6.67 -22.32
CA GLY A 142 -16.16 7.29 -21.05
C GLY A 142 -17.35 8.24 -21.20
N THR A 143 -18.15 8.39 -20.15
CA THR A 143 -19.12 9.48 -20.05
C THR A 143 -18.85 10.32 -18.82
N GLN A 144 -18.91 11.64 -18.99
CA GLN A 144 -18.79 12.61 -17.92
C GLN A 144 -20.18 13.13 -17.57
N ASN A 145 -20.64 12.86 -16.36
CA ASN A 145 -21.97 13.21 -15.88
C ASN A 145 -21.86 14.18 -14.71
N MET A 146 -22.70 15.21 -14.71
CA MET A 146 -22.84 16.09 -13.56
C MET A 146 -23.93 15.55 -12.63
N LEU A 147 -23.58 15.30 -11.38
CA LEU A 147 -24.53 14.93 -10.34
C LEU A 147 -24.93 16.18 -9.54
N ALA A 148 -26.12 16.71 -9.84
CA ALA A 148 -26.70 17.84 -9.14
C ALA A 148 -26.97 17.53 -7.65
N GLY A 149 -26.66 18.48 -6.77
CA GLY A 149 -26.56 18.30 -5.31
C GLY A 149 -27.87 18.29 -4.51
N SER A 150 -28.97 17.74 -5.03
CA SER A 150 -30.26 17.71 -4.30
C SER A 150 -30.54 16.40 -3.53
N GLY A 151 -29.60 15.45 -3.49
CA GLY A 151 -29.92 14.04 -3.17
C GLY A 151 -29.08 13.34 -2.09
N GLY A 152 -28.62 14.05 -1.05
CA GLY A 152 -27.88 13.42 0.05
C GLY A 152 -26.45 13.00 -0.30
N LEU A 153 -25.86 12.16 0.56
CA LEU A 153 -24.49 11.65 0.39
C LEU A 153 -24.40 10.71 -0.80
N LYS A 154 -23.36 10.89 -1.63
CA LYS A 154 -23.17 10.13 -2.87
C LYS A 154 -22.15 9.01 -2.70
N PHE A 155 -21.10 9.27 -1.92
CA PHE A 155 -19.99 8.34 -1.71
C PHE A 155 -19.89 8.03 -0.23
N ILE A 156 -20.23 6.79 0.13
CA ILE A 156 -20.13 6.31 1.50
C ILE A 156 -18.80 5.58 1.67
N ARG A 157 -18.11 5.83 2.77
CA ARG A 157 -16.86 5.13 3.14
C ARG A 157 -17.08 3.60 3.00
N PRO A 158 -16.24 2.88 2.23
CA PRO A 158 -16.40 1.44 2.05
C PRO A 158 -16.29 0.65 3.35
N TYR A 159 -16.84 -0.58 3.39
CA TYR A 159 -16.89 -1.34 4.63
C TYR A 159 -15.53 -1.79 5.17
N HIS A 160 -14.61 -2.06 4.25
CA HIS A 160 -13.23 -2.49 4.51
C HIS A 160 -12.26 -1.32 4.78
N VAL A 161 -12.73 -0.07 4.69
CA VAL A 161 -11.93 1.12 5.02
C VAL A 161 -12.25 1.54 6.46
N ASP A 162 -11.26 1.47 7.35
CA ASP A 162 -11.45 1.81 8.76
C ASP A 162 -11.92 3.27 8.94
N ASN A 163 -12.74 3.52 9.96
CA ASN A 163 -13.24 4.84 10.34
C ASN A 163 -12.19 5.70 11.06
N ARG A 164 -11.09 5.10 11.56
CA ARG A 164 -10.11 5.75 12.45
C ARG A 164 -8.66 5.57 12.02
N ALA A 165 -8.41 5.34 10.74
CA ALA A 165 -7.07 5.13 10.23
C ALA A 165 -6.20 6.39 10.42
N GLY A 166 -5.28 6.35 11.38
CA GLY A 166 -4.09 7.19 11.39
C GLY A 166 -3.09 6.63 10.39
N ILE A 167 -2.63 7.45 9.45
CA ILE A 167 -1.65 7.02 8.45
C ILE A 167 -0.25 7.49 8.85
N SER A 168 0.74 6.65 8.59
CA SER A 168 2.16 7.02 8.62
C SER A 168 2.69 6.96 7.21
N ILE A 169 3.55 7.90 6.82
CA ILE A 169 4.14 7.96 5.49
C ILE A 169 5.64 7.75 5.61
N ASP A 170 6.18 6.79 4.86
CA ASP A 170 7.61 6.67 4.64
C ASP A 170 8.08 7.84 3.76
N THR A 171 8.41 8.96 4.42
CA THR A 171 8.80 10.22 3.77
C THR A 171 10.02 10.05 2.86
N PRO A 172 11.15 9.41 3.30
CA PRO A 172 12.28 9.18 2.41
C PRO A 172 11.92 8.39 1.15
N LEU A 173 11.04 7.39 1.26
CA LEU A 173 10.58 6.61 0.11
C LEU A 173 9.74 7.48 -0.84
N LEU A 174 8.81 8.27 -0.31
CA LEU A 174 7.99 9.18 -1.12
C LEU A 174 8.86 10.19 -1.88
N GLU A 175 9.83 10.81 -1.20
CA GLU A 175 10.74 11.76 -1.85
C GLU A 175 11.55 11.11 -2.97
N ALA A 176 12.05 9.89 -2.76
CA ALA A 176 12.81 9.16 -3.77
C ALA A 176 11.95 8.81 -5.00
N LEU A 177 10.70 8.40 -4.79
CA LEU A 177 9.75 8.11 -5.87
C LEU A 177 9.38 9.37 -6.67
N LEU A 178 9.19 10.51 -6.00
CA LEU A 178 8.89 11.79 -6.66
C LEU A 178 10.07 12.32 -7.50
N LYS A 179 11.31 12.00 -7.11
CA LYS A 179 12.53 12.40 -7.83
C LYS A 179 12.92 11.44 -8.94
N LEU A 180 12.19 10.34 -9.13
CA LEU A 180 12.53 9.29 -10.10
C LEU A 180 12.39 9.84 -11.53
N PRO A 181 13.47 9.91 -12.33
CA PRO A 181 13.41 10.44 -13.69
C PRO A 181 12.66 9.50 -14.62
N ASP A 182 12.08 10.05 -15.69
CA ASP A 182 11.43 9.25 -16.73
C ASP A 182 12.41 8.24 -17.35
N GLY A 183 11.92 7.02 -17.57
CA GLY A 183 12.69 5.91 -18.13
C GLY A 183 12.19 4.55 -17.65
N GLU A 184 12.86 3.48 -18.09
CA GLU A 184 12.43 2.07 -17.86
C GLU A 184 12.26 1.73 -16.37
N LEU A 185 13.11 2.26 -15.49
CA LEU A 185 12.97 2.00 -14.05
C LEU A 185 11.69 2.62 -13.49
N LYS A 186 11.36 3.85 -13.90
CA LYS A 186 10.15 4.56 -13.49
C LYS A 186 8.91 3.84 -13.99
N GLU A 187 8.88 3.46 -15.26
CA GLU A 187 7.77 2.72 -15.86
C GLU A 187 7.50 1.41 -15.10
N ARG A 188 8.55 0.63 -14.79
CA ARG A 188 8.41 -0.61 -14.00
C ARG A 188 7.89 -0.35 -12.58
N ILE A 189 8.42 0.67 -11.90
CA ILE A 189 7.96 1.03 -10.55
C ILE A 189 6.50 1.49 -10.59
N ASP A 190 6.11 2.32 -11.54
CA ASP A 190 4.75 2.84 -11.69
C ASP A 190 3.75 1.70 -11.90
N GLU A 191 4.03 0.79 -12.83
CA GLU A 191 3.18 -0.37 -13.12
C GLU A 191 3.07 -1.34 -11.94
N ALA A 192 4.19 -1.56 -11.23
CA ALA A 192 4.21 -2.41 -10.06
C ALA A 192 3.43 -1.80 -8.89
N ILE A 193 3.57 -0.50 -8.64
CA ILE A 193 2.80 0.22 -7.62
C ILE A 193 1.31 0.12 -7.92
N VAL A 194 0.89 0.31 -9.18
CA VAL A 194 -0.52 0.16 -9.58
C VAL A 194 -1.04 -1.25 -9.24
N SER A 195 -0.26 -2.28 -9.55
CA SER A 195 -0.63 -3.68 -9.27
C SER A 195 -0.66 -3.97 -7.77
N PHE A 196 0.33 -3.46 -7.03
CA PHE A 196 0.43 -3.56 -5.57
C PHE A 196 -0.77 -2.91 -4.88
N LEU A 197 -1.10 -1.66 -5.23
CA LEU A 197 -2.22 -0.94 -4.60
C LEU A 197 -3.54 -1.67 -4.82
N ARG A 198 -3.78 -2.18 -6.04
CA ARG A 198 -4.99 -2.98 -6.34
C ARG A 198 -5.07 -4.28 -5.53
N ALA A 199 -3.93 -4.91 -5.28
CA ALA A 199 -3.85 -6.14 -4.49
C ALA A 199 -3.95 -5.91 -2.97
N ASN A 200 -3.89 -4.65 -2.52
CA ASN A 200 -3.89 -4.27 -1.11
C ASN A 200 -5.09 -3.38 -0.79
N THR A 201 -6.24 -3.62 -1.43
CA THR A 201 -7.49 -2.89 -1.16
C THR A 201 -8.30 -3.51 -0.04
N ASP A 202 -8.16 -4.82 0.20
CA ASP A 202 -9.03 -5.66 1.05
C ASP A 202 -10.52 -5.57 0.71
N ALA A 203 -10.83 -5.07 -0.48
CA ALA A 203 -12.20 -4.92 -0.92
C ALA A 203 -12.83 -6.31 -1.12
N PRO A 204 -14.08 -6.56 -0.68
CA PRO A 204 -14.73 -7.86 -0.88
C PRO A 204 -14.86 -8.30 -2.36
N SER A 205 -14.77 -7.35 -3.29
CA SER A 205 -14.74 -7.61 -4.73
C SER A 205 -13.37 -8.06 -5.27
N MET A 206 -12.32 -7.97 -4.46
CA MET A 206 -10.97 -8.42 -4.75
C MET A 206 -10.68 -9.65 -3.90
N ASP A 207 -10.81 -10.85 -4.47
CA ASP A 207 -10.57 -12.09 -3.72
C ASP A 207 -9.06 -12.37 -3.57
N GLU A 208 -8.68 -13.15 -2.55
CA GLU A 208 -7.26 -13.49 -2.29
C GLU A 208 -6.54 -14.09 -3.52
N ARG A 209 -7.29 -14.73 -4.42
CA ARG A 209 -6.73 -15.28 -5.67
C ARG A 209 -6.30 -14.17 -6.60
N SER A 210 -7.14 -13.17 -6.80
CA SER A 210 -6.86 -12.00 -7.62
C SER A 210 -5.74 -11.16 -7.02
N GLU A 211 -5.74 -10.96 -5.70
CA GLU A 211 -4.66 -10.27 -4.99
C GLU A 211 -3.32 -10.99 -5.20
N LEU A 212 -3.31 -12.31 -5.10
CA LEU A 212 -2.09 -13.11 -5.24
C LEU A 212 -1.51 -13.02 -6.66
N ILE A 213 -2.38 -13.01 -7.67
CA ILE A 213 -1.99 -12.81 -9.06
C ILE A 213 -1.39 -11.41 -9.24
N LEU A 214 -2.05 -10.37 -8.72
CA LEU A 214 -1.60 -8.98 -8.84
C LEU A 214 -0.28 -8.72 -8.09
N MET A 215 -0.12 -9.28 -6.88
CA MET A 215 1.14 -9.22 -6.14
C MET A 215 2.28 -9.88 -6.92
N ARG A 216 1.99 -11.03 -7.56
CA ARG A 216 2.99 -11.68 -8.40
C ARG A 216 3.35 -10.82 -9.62
N VAL A 217 2.37 -10.24 -10.30
CA VAL A 217 2.60 -9.32 -11.42
C VAL A 217 3.46 -8.14 -10.96
N ALA A 218 3.15 -7.53 -9.82
CA ALA A 218 3.90 -6.41 -9.28
C ALA A 218 5.39 -6.75 -9.07
N ILE A 219 5.70 -7.92 -8.49
CA ILE A 219 7.10 -8.33 -8.27
C ILE A 219 7.79 -8.72 -9.59
N ASP A 220 7.12 -9.44 -10.49
CA ASP A 220 7.68 -9.80 -11.80
C ASP A 220 8.05 -8.52 -12.60
N THR A 221 7.17 -7.52 -12.61
CA THR A 221 7.39 -6.21 -13.25
C THR A 221 8.56 -5.47 -12.62
N LEU A 222 8.65 -5.37 -11.28
CA LEU A 222 9.77 -4.69 -10.61
C LEU A 222 11.12 -5.32 -10.94
N LEU A 223 11.19 -6.64 -10.91
CA LEU A 223 12.43 -7.38 -11.16
C LEU A 223 12.74 -7.54 -12.65
N ASN A 224 11.87 -7.05 -13.55
CA ASN A 224 12.01 -7.17 -15.00
C ASN A 224 12.22 -8.62 -15.45
N VAL A 225 11.44 -9.54 -14.88
CA VAL A 225 11.55 -10.97 -15.19
C VAL A 225 10.38 -11.43 -16.03
N PRO A 226 10.60 -12.32 -17.00
CA PRO A 226 9.50 -12.99 -17.68
C PRO A 226 8.69 -13.79 -16.66
N HIS A 227 7.43 -14.10 -16.99
CA HIS A 227 6.55 -14.94 -16.16
C HIS A 227 6.95 -16.42 -16.15
N ASP A 228 8.21 -16.69 -15.78
CA ASP A 228 8.84 -17.99 -15.61
C ASP A 228 9.29 -18.18 -14.15
N LYS A 229 9.06 -19.38 -13.62
CA LYS A 229 9.38 -19.72 -12.23
C LYS A 229 10.89 -19.65 -11.97
N ALA A 230 11.72 -20.14 -12.90
CA ALA A 230 13.17 -20.17 -12.71
C ALA A 230 13.78 -18.78 -12.79
N ALA A 231 13.32 -17.93 -13.73
CA ALA A 231 13.74 -16.54 -13.85
C ALA A 231 13.42 -15.74 -12.58
N PHE A 232 12.18 -15.84 -12.09
CA PHE A 232 11.77 -15.19 -10.85
C PHE A 232 12.57 -15.65 -9.63
N ARG A 233 12.78 -16.97 -9.51
CA ARG A 233 13.59 -17.54 -8.43
C ARG A 233 15.00 -16.97 -8.42
N ARG A 234 15.66 -16.90 -9.58
CA ARG A 234 17.00 -16.29 -9.68
C ARG A 234 16.97 -14.83 -9.26
N ALA A 235 16.06 -14.04 -9.85
CA ALA A 235 16.00 -12.61 -9.58
C ALA A 235 15.71 -12.29 -8.11
N ILE A 236 14.81 -13.02 -7.44
CA ILE A 236 14.55 -12.85 -6.01
C ILE A 236 15.79 -13.16 -5.18
N ASN A 237 16.46 -14.28 -5.43
CA ASN A 237 17.66 -14.66 -4.68
C ASN A 237 18.82 -13.69 -4.91
N GLU A 238 19.02 -13.22 -6.15
CA GLU A 238 20.04 -12.22 -6.50
C GLU A 238 19.70 -10.84 -5.90
N HIS A 239 18.41 -10.50 -5.79
CA HIS A 239 17.97 -9.24 -5.23
C HIS A 239 18.15 -9.16 -3.70
N PHE A 240 18.16 -10.27 -2.99
CA PHE A 240 18.40 -10.33 -1.53
C PHE A 240 19.75 -10.99 -1.22
N ASP A 241 20.82 -10.42 -1.79
CA ASP A 241 22.21 -10.83 -1.60
C ASP A 241 22.80 -10.47 -0.23
N GLU A 242 22.08 -9.67 0.57
CA GLU A 242 22.48 -9.28 1.93
C GLU A 242 22.18 -10.37 2.98
N LEU A 243 21.43 -11.41 2.60
CA LEU A 243 21.08 -12.48 3.51
C LEU A 243 22.33 -13.32 3.89
N PRO A 244 22.40 -13.83 5.13
CA PRO A 244 23.59 -14.52 5.64
C PRO A 244 23.96 -15.76 4.81
N ASN A 245 25.27 -15.97 4.65
CA ASN A 245 25.81 -17.19 4.06
C ASN A 245 26.03 -18.26 5.15
N GLN A 246 25.61 -19.48 4.80
CA GLN A 246 24.77 -20.39 5.60
C GLN A 246 23.40 -19.80 5.96
N PRO A 247 22.32 -20.30 5.29
CA PRO A 247 20.94 -19.90 5.58
C PRO A 247 20.53 -20.22 7.02
N ILE A 248 19.69 -19.35 7.60
CA ILE A 248 19.15 -19.52 8.94
C ILE A 248 17.73 -20.09 8.82
N TRP A 249 17.52 -21.30 9.34
CA TRP A 249 16.20 -21.90 9.45
C TRP A 249 15.64 -21.67 10.85
N HIS A 250 14.62 -20.83 10.93
CA HIS A 250 13.95 -20.52 12.19
C HIS A 250 13.03 -21.68 12.61
N LYS A 251 12.86 -21.86 13.91
CA LYS A 251 11.93 -22.85 14.47
C LYS A 251 10.51 -22.29 14.44
N GLY A 252 9.58 -23.00 13.84
CA GLY A 252 8.18 -22.65 13.77
C GLY A 252 7.33 -23.80 13.26
N SER A 253 6.07 -23.55 12.93
CA SER A 253 5.15 -24.56 12.39
C SER A 253 5.56 -25.06 11.00
N LEU A 254 6.41 -24.30 10.30
CA LEU A 254 6.85 -24.55 8.93
C LEU A 254 8.38 -24.46 8.87
N ASP A 255 9.04 -25.31 9.65
CA ASP A 255 10.50 -25.34 9.76
C ASP A 255 11.19 -26.03 8.55
N GLU A 256 12.53 -26.17 8.61
CA GLU A 256 13.33 -26.77 7.55
C GLU A 256 12.86 -28.18 7.15
N ALA A 257 12.47 -29.01 8.13
CA ALA A 257 12.06 -30.38 7.85
C ALA A 257 10.77 -30.38 7.02
N TRP A 258 9.82 -29.53 7.38
CA TRP A 258 8.56 -29.37 6.65
C TRP A 258 8.77 -28.90 5.21
N TRP A 259 9.60 -27.87 5.01
CA TRP A 259 9.90 -27.35 3.68
C TRP A 259 10.64 -28.36 2.79
N ARG A 260 11.59 -29.12 3.33
CA ARG A 260 12.36 -30.13 2.58
C ARG A 260 11.60 -31.43 2.32
N GLU A 261 10.63 -31.77 3.16
CA GLU A 261 9.71 -32.88 2.91
C GLU A 261 8.77 -32.53 1.75
N HIS A 262 8.21 -31.32 1.80
CA HIS A 262 7.26 -30.89 0.81
C HIS A 262 7.93 -30.49 -0.51
N TRP A 263 8.95 -29.64 -0.55
CA TRP A 263 9.64 -29.28 -1.79
C TRP A 263 10.84 -30.19 -2.09
N ASP A 264 11.28 -30.24 -3.35
CA ASP A 264 12.41 -31.08 -3.74
C ASP A 264 13.69 -30.73 -2.96
N LYS A 265 14.64 -31.68 -2.87
CA LYS A 265 15.91 -31.56 -2.12
C LYS A 265 16.80 -30.36 -2.51
N ASN A 266 16.44 -29.61 -3.56
CA ASN A 266 17.18 -28.47 -4.08
C ASN A 266 16.77 -27.12 -3.45
N VAL A 267 15.93 -27.13 -2.42
CA VAL A 267 15.63 -25.94 -1.60
C VAL A 267 16.68 -25.83 -0.50
N ASN A 268 17.47 -24.76 -0.56
CA ASN A 268 18.62 -24.58 0.32
C ASN A 268 18.40 -23.51 1.41
N ARG A 269 17.36 -22.68 1.28
CA ARG A 269 17.05 -21.58 2.22
C ARG A 269 15.55 -21.30 2.31
N PRO A 270 15.05 -20.65 3.39
CA PRO A 270 13.64 -20.30 3.54
C PRO A 270 13.07 -19.46 2.39
N LEU A 271 13.77 -18.40 1.94
CA LEU A 271 13.29 -17.54 0.85
C LEU A 271 13.03 -18.34 -0.43
N ASP A 272 13.89 -19.30 -0.71
CA ASP A 272 13.80 -20.16 -1.88
C ASP A 272 12.59 -21.10 -1.78
N ALA A 273 12.35 -21.65 -0.60
CA ALA A 273 11.16 -22.45 -0.30
C ALA A 273 9.88 -21.64 -0.54
N TRP A 274 9.84 -20.41 -0.01
CA TRP A 274 8.73 -19.49 -0.20
C TRP A 274 8.52 -19.13 -1.67
N VAL A 275 9.58 -18.89 -2.45
CA VAL A 275 9.43 -18.64 -3.90
C VAL A 275 8.75 -19.82 -4.59
N HIS A 276 9.16 -21.05 -4.27
CA HIS A 276 8.55 -22.24 -4.83
C HIS A 276 7.06 -22.33 -4.51
N ASP A 277 6.71 -22.06 -3.25
CA ASP A 277 5.35 -22.10 -2.71
C ASP A 277 4.46 -20.99 -3.28
N PHE A 278 4.97 -19.76 -3.33
CA PHE A 278 4.30 -18.59 -3.90
C PHE A 278 3.98 -18.78 -5.38
N CYS A 279 4.90 -19.38 -6.16
CA CYS A 279 4.65 -19.73 -7.55
C CYS A 279 3.52 -20.77 -7.68
N ALA A 280 3.52 -21.79 -6.82
CA ALA A 280 2.47 -22.83 -6.81
C ALA A 280 1.10 -22.24 -6.43
N ALA A 281 1.06 -21.41 -5.38
CA ALA A 281 -0.14 -20.72 -4.93
C ALA A 281 -0.73 -19.83 -6.03
N ARG A 282 0.10 -19.04 -6.73
CA ARG A 282 -0.32 -18.19 -7.85
C ARG A 282 -0.82 -19.01 -9.02
N ASN A 283 -0.11 -20.07 -9.41
CA ASN A 283 -0.54 -20.95 -10.50
C ASN A 283 -1.93 -21.56 -10.20
N ALA A 284 -2.12 -22.03 -8.97
CA ALA A 284 -3.41 -22.55 -8.51
C ALA A 284 -4.52 -21.48 -8.48
N ALA A 285 -4.19 -20.22 -8.17
CA ALA A 285 -5.13 -19.12 -8.22
C ALA A 285 -5.56 -18.77 -9.67
N ALA A 286 -4.62 -18.79 -10.62
CA ALA A 286 -4.88 -18.41 -12.01
C ALA A 286 -5.54 -19.50 -12.86
N HIS A 287 -5.17 -20.77 -12.64
CA HIS A 287 -5.57 -21.88 -13.51
C HIS A 287 -6.36 -22.97 -12.79
N GLY A 288 -6.57 -22.83 -11.48
CA GLY A 288 -7.04 -23.92 -10.62
C GLY A 288 -5.91 -24.87 -10.21
N PRO A 289 -6.16 -25.79 -9.26
CA PRO A 289 -5.15 -26.76 -8.84
C PRO A 289 -4.74 -27.67 -10.00
N ALA A 290 -3.45 -27.73 -10.28
CA ALA A 290 -2.91 -28.64 -11.29
C ALA A 290 -2.90 -30.09 -10.76
N ASN A 291 -3.35 -31.05 -11.58
CA ASN A 291 -3.28 -32.46 -11.23
C ASN A 291 -1.81 -32.91 -11.15
N GLY A 292 -1.35 -33.30 -9.96
CA GLY A 292 -0.02 -33.89 -9.76
C GLY A 292 1.09 -32.93 -9.36
N GLU A 293 0.86 -31.61 -9.32
CA GLU A 293 1.78 -30.67 -8.68
C GLU A 293 1.56 -30.65 -7.17
N LYS A 294 2.65 -30.57 -6.40
CA LYS A 294 2.57 -30.35 -4.96
C LYS A 294 1.95 -28.98 -4.71
N GLY A 295 0.88 -28.94 -3.91
CA GLY A 295 0.16 -27.72 -3.59
C GLY A 295 1.00 -26.73 -2.78
N SER A 296 0.48 -25.53 -2.56
CA SER A 296 1.09 -24.58 -1.63
C SER A 296 0.88 -25.03 -0.18
N ILE A 297 1.93 -24.92 0.63
CA ILE A 297 1.92 -25.17 2.07
C ILE A 297 1.35 -23.96 2.80
N TRP A 298 1.75 -22.77 2.37
CA TRP A 298 1.29 -21.53 2.98
C TRP A 298 -0.15 -21.24 2.58
N PRO A 299 -1.02 -20.87 3.53
CA PRO A 299 -2.27 -20.23 3.17
C PRO A 299 -2.02 -18.99 2.31
N ARG A 300 -2.94 -18.68 1.37
CA ARG A 300 -2.79 -17.53 0.46
C ARG A 300 -2.56 -16.22 1.20
N HIS A 301 -3.29 -15.97 2.29
CA HIS A 301 -3.11 -14.76 3.10
C HIS A 301 -1.68 -14.59 3.62
N ASN A 302 -0.94 -15.67 3.95
CA ASN A 302 0.46 -15.54 4.38
C ASN A 302 1.35 -15.04 3.23
N HIS A 303 1.12 -15.51 2.00
CA HIS A 303 1.81 -14.97 0.85
C HIS A 303 1.47 -13.49 0.63
N LEU A 304 0.21 -13.10 0.79
CA LEU A 304 -0.24 -11.72 0.61
C LEU A 304 0.39 -10.79 1.66
N ILE A 305 0.32 -11.15 2.94
CA ILE A 305 0.93 -10.39 4.05
C ILE A 305 2.45 -10.24 3.80
N PHE A 306 3.14 -11.36 3.55
CA PHE A 306 4.58 -11.33 3.38
C PHE A 306 5.01 -10.59 2.12
N SER A 307 4.33 -10.80 0.98
CA SER A 307 4.66 -10.08 -0.26
C SER A 307 4.33 -8.59 -0.18
N ALA A 308 3.28 -8.21 0.54
CA ALA A 308 2.94 -6.81 0.76
C ALA A 308 4.00 -6.06 1.57
N TRP A 309 4.68 -6.77 2.48
CA TRP A 309 5.81 -6.24 3.25
C TRP A 309 7.13 -6.30 2.47
N LEU A 310 7.36 -7.37 1.69
CA LEU A 310 8.59 -7.58 0.95
C LEU A 310 8.74 -6.63 -0.26
N LEU A 311 7.65 -6.33 -0.96
CA LEU A 311 7.69 -5.53 -2.19
C LEU A 311 8.25 -4.11 -1.97
N PRO A 312 7.86 -3.35 -0.92
CA PRO A 312 8.52 -2.09 -0.57
C PRO A 312 10.04 -2.20 -0.40
N LEU A 313 10.55 -3.29 0.20
CA LEU A 313 11.99 -3.50 0.34
C LEU A 313 12.68 -3.69 -1.01
N ILE A 314 11.99 -4.29 -1.99
CA ILE A 314 12.48 -4.42 -3.37
C ILE A 314 12.59 -3.04 -4.02
N VAL A 315 11.52 -2.23 -3.94
CA VAL A 315 11.51 -0.87 -4.48
C VAL A 315 12.62 -0.02 -3.87
N LYS A 316 12.77 -0.05 -2.53
CA LYS A 316 13.83 0.68 -1.83
C LYS A 316 15.22 0.30 -2.34
N LYS A 317 15.52 -0.99 -2.56
CA LYS A 317 16.82 -1.41 -3.13
C LYS A 317 17.03 -0.91 -4.56
N LEU A 318 16.02 -0.98 -5.41
CA LEU A 318 16.12 -0.45 -6.76
C LEU A 318 16.40 1.06 -6.75
N LEU A 319 15.80 1.81 -5.83
CA LEU A 319 16.07 3.24 -5.63
C LEU A 319 17.48 3.50 -5.07
N VAL A 320 17.99 2.65 -4.16
CA VAL A 320 19.40 2.70 -3.71
C VAL A 320 20.36 2.48 -4.87
N GLN A 321 20.10 1.49 -5.71
CA GLN A 321 20.92 1.21 -6.91
C GLN A 321 20.89 2.36 -7.91
N ALA A 322 19.79 3.12 -7.96
CA ALA A 322 19.67 4.34 -8.75
C ALA A 322 20.25 5.60 -8.07
N GLY A 323 20.75 5.49 -6.84
CA GLY A 323 21.32 6.61 -6.07
C GLY A 323 20.27 7.62 -5.57
N LEU A 324 19.00 7.22 -5.46
CA LEU A 324 17.88 8.09 -5.08
C LEU A 324 17.39 7.86 -3.64
N TYR A 325 17.81 6.77 -3.00
CA TYR A 325 17.40 6.40 -1.65
C TYR A 325 18.62 5.90 -0.85
N GLU A 326 18.58 6.07 0.46
CA GLU A 326 19.53 5.48 1.39
C GLU A 326 18.77 4.58 2.36
N PHE A 327 19.25 3.34 2.54
CA PHE A 327 18.63 2.44 3.51
C PHE A 327 18.72 2.98 4.93
N SER A 328 17.56 3.08 5.58
CA SER A 328 17.46 3.24 7.02
C SER A 328 18.03 2.01 7.76
N ALA A 329 18.21 2.13 9.08
CA ALA A 329 18.65 0.99 9.88
C ALA A 329 17.60 -0.13 9.87
N GLU A 330 16.32 0.23 9.90
CA GLU A 330 15.19 -0.67 9.77
C GLU A 330 15.20 -1.40 8.43
N ASP A 331 15.46 -0.69 7.32
CA ASP A 331 15.55 -1.32 5.99
C ASP A 331 16.67 -2.37 5.94
N LYS A 332 17.84 -2.05 6.52
CA LYS A 332 18.98 -2.98 6.57
C LYS A 332 18.64 -4.24 7.37
N VAL A 333 18.04 -4.07 8.56
CA VAL A 333 17.61 -5.20 9.41
C VAL A 333 16.54 -6.03 8.71
N ALA A 334 15.52 -5.38 8.15
CA ALA A 334 14.44 -6.03 7.44
C ALA A 334 14.97 -6.89 6.29
N ARG A 335 15.82 -6.32 5.43
CA ARG A 335 16.40 -7.02 4.28
C ARG A 335 17.32 -8.18 4.67
N ALA A 336 18.06 -8.05 5.76
CA ALA A 336 19.01 -9.08 6.20
C ALA A 336 18.37 -10.24 7.00
N GLY A 337 17.16 -10.05 7.54
CA GLY A 337 16.58 -10.99 8.51
C GLY A 337 15.14 -11.46 8.24
N PHE A 338 14.49 -11.01 7.17
CA PHE A 338 13.07 -11.34 6.92
C PHE A 338 12.75 -12.83 6.82
N GLU A 339 13.75 -13.70 6.60
CA GLU A 339 13.51 -15.15 6.52
C GLU A 339 12.91 -15.72 7.82
N VAL A 340 12.97 -14.99 8.94
CA VAL A 340 12.27 -15.33 10.18
C VAL A 340 10.76 -15.52 10.00
N PHE A 341 10.12 -14.72 9.14
CA PHE A 341 8.68 -14.85 8.87
C PHE A 341 8.32 -16.17 8.19
N LEU A 342 9.26 -16.77 7.45
CA LEU A 342 9.01 -17.90 6.57
C LEU A 342 8.86 -19.24 7.31
N ALA A 343 9.14 -19.27 8.61
CA ALA A 343 9.01 -20.45 9.47
C ALA A 343 7.62 -20.61 10.10
N HIS A 344 6.70 -19.67 9.88
CA HIS A 344 5.45 -19.59 10.64
C HIS A 344 4.20 -19.48 9.77
N ASP A 345 3.07 -19.86 10.35
CA ASP A 345 1.77 -19.40 9.89
C ASP A 345 1.48 -18.02 10.51
N LEU A 346 1.53 -16.95 9.72
CA LEU A 346 1.65 -15.57 10.20
C LEU A 346 0.42 -15.07 10.98
N LEU A 347 -0.76 -15.63 10.70
CA LEU A 347 -2.01 -15.31 11.39
C LEU A 347 -2.38 -16.32 12.48
N ALA A 348 -1.64 -17.42 12.62
CA ALA A 348 -1.89 -18.36 13.72
C ALA A 348 -1.54 -17.71 15.07
N ALA A 349 -2.42 -17.92 16.04
CA ALA A 349 -2.19 -17.49 17.42
C ALA A 349 -0.94 -18.18 18.00
N THR A 350 -0.16 -17.44 18.78
CA THR A 350 1.08 -17.96 19.38
C THR A 350 0.83 -18.71 20.70
N ASP A 351 -0.27 -18.38 21.38
CA ASP A 351 -0.80 -19.08 22.53
C ASP A 351 -2.30 -18.75 22.70
N ASP A 352 -2.99 -19.45 23.63
CA ASP A 352 -4.43 -19.26 23.88
C ASP A 352 -4.75 -18.04 24.79
N HIS A 353 -3.74 -17.28 25.25
CA HIS A 353 -3.88 -16.30 26.34
C HIS A 353 -3.45 -14.87 25.98
N GLU A 354 -2.52 -14.73 25.04
CA GLU A 354 -2.08 -13.51 24.41
C GLU A 354 -2.77 -13.40 23.04
N ASN A 355 -3.45 -12.28 22.78
CA ASN A 355 -4.00 -11.95 21.46
C ASN A 355 -2.87 -11.58 20.48
N LYS A 356 -1.85 -12.43 20.36
CA LYS A 356 -0.71 -12.26 19.47
C LYS A 356 -0.71 -13.32 18.39
N VAL A 357 -0.29 -12.91 17.20
CA VAL A 357 -0.07 -13.79 16.05
C VAL A 357 1.41 -13.86 15.72
N TRP A 358 1.81 -14.90 14.99
CA TRP A 358 3.21 -15.11 14.64
C TRP A 358 3.84 -13.96 13.85
N TRP A 359 3.07 -13.19 13.06
CA TRP A 359 3.57 -11.97 12.44
C TRP A 359 4.25 -11.05 13.46
N GLN A 360 3.56 -10.72 14.56
CA GLN A 360 4.04 -9.79 15.57
C GLN A 360 5.24 -10.34 16.32
N VAL A 361 5.27 -11.66 16.57
CA VAL A 361 6.40 -12.34 17.22
C VAL A 361 7.64 -12.32 16.33
N ALA A 362 7.49 -12.65 15.05
CA ALA A 362 8.58 -12.65 14.08
C ALA A 362 9.12 -11.23 13.84
N GLU A 363 8.23 -10.23 13.70
CA GLU A 363 8.60 -8.82 13.55
C GLU A 363 9.35 -8.30 14.79
N SER A 364 8.84 -8.59 15.99
CA SER A 364 9.50 -8.21 17.24
C SER A 364 10.89 -8.84 17.33
N ALA A 365 11.02 -10.13 17.01
CA ALA A 365 12.31 -10.83 17.02
C ALA A 365 13.31 -10.23 16.02
N LEU A 366 12.83 -9.83 14.84
CA LEU A 366 13.64 -9.21 13.79
C LEU A 366 14.22 -7.85 14.23
N PHE A 367 13.39 -6.99 14.81
CA PHE A 367 13.78 -5.61 15.15
C PHE A 367 14.31 -5.40 16.57
N LEU A 368 14.16 -6.39 17.47
CA LEU A 368 14.64 -6.30 18.86
C LEU A 368 16.11 -5.86 18.99
N PRO A 369 17.08 -6.38 18.20
CA PRO A 369 18.47 -5.96 18.32
C PRO A 369 18.66 -4.46 18.02
N LEU A 370 17.95 -3.94 17.03
CA LEU A 370 18.00 -2.52 16.63
C LEU A 370 17.44 -1.63 17.73
N PHE A 371 16.30 -2.00 18.31
CA PHE A 371 15.70 -1.23 19.40
C PHE A 371 16.56 -1.25 20.67
N ALA A 372 17.17 -2.39 21.00
CA ALA A 372 18.10 -2.50 22.12
C ALA A 372 19.35 -1.64 21.92
N GLU A 373 19.88 -1.54 20.69
CA GLU A 373 20.99 -0.65 20.36
C GLU A 373 20.61 0.82 20.53
N ARG A 374 19.47 1.26 19.98
CA ARG A 374 18.98 2.64 20.11
C ARG A 374 18.74 3.03 21.56
N LEU A 375 18.17 2.14 22.36
CA LEU A 375 17.93 2.40 23.78
C LEU A 375 19.26 2.58 24.54
N ARG A 376 20.28 1.77 24.25
CA ARG A 376 21.62 1.95 24.84
C ARG A 376 22.22 3.29 24.47
N GLN A 377 22.18 3.67 23.20
CA GLN A 377 22.69 4.96 22.72
C GLN A 377 21.94 6.16 23.34
N ALA A 378 20.65 6.03 23.65
CA ALA A 378 19.87 7.09 24.30
C ALA A 378 20.12 7.21 25.82
N CYS A 379 20.70 6.18 26.43
CA CYS A 379 21.03 6.17 27.87
C CYS A 379 22.49 6.57 28.16
N GLU A 380 23.35 6.64 27.13
CA GLU A 380 24.71 7.19 27.16
C GLU A 380 24.68 8.69 26.87
#